data_AF-V5G6S8-F1
#
_entry.id   AF-V5G6S8-F1
#
_cell.length_a   1.000
_cell.length_b   1.000
_cell.length_c   1.000
_cell.angle_alpha   90.00
_cell.angle_beta   90.00
_cell.angle_gamma   90.00
#
_symmetry.space_group_name_H-M   'P 1'
#
loop_
_entity.id
_entity.type
_entity.pdbx_description
1 polymer ?
#
loop_
_entity_poly.entity_id
_entity_poly.type
_entity_poly.pdbx_seq_one_letter_code
_entity_poly.pdbx_strand_id
1 'polypeptide(L)'
;MHLSKLLLTAAATLAVGPTTVYGYALAGASVRYYDYCRQDNAPADDPYDSNPIILHENRCQEVEMLPPHFGFYAVNGIPINDDARWHCDGIQVFQNGGCSGQPDFEIPFMNPHDATYGTCHPKLYGSISLRLDCHPH
;
A
#
# COMPACT_ATOMS: atom_id res chain seq x y z
N MET A 1 11.67 61.49 -24.63
CA MET A 1 11.44 61.96 -23.25
C MET A 1 10.15 61.33 -22.74
N HIS A 2 10.19 60.84 -21.50
CA HIS A 2 9.11 60.33 -20.63
C HIS A 2 8.50 58.96 -20.96
N LEU A 3 8.85 57.88 -20.24
CA LEU A 3 8.56 57.47 -18.84
C LEU A 3 7.10 57.05 -18.57
N SER A 4 6.97 55.75 -18.25
CA SER A 4 6.19 55.19 -17.13
C SER A 4 4.70 54.88 -17.30
N LYS A 5 4.36 53.58 -17.25
CA LYS A 5 3.75 52.85 -16.10
C LYS A 5 3.15 51.52 -16.62
N LEU A 6 3.75 50.35 -16.36
CA LEU A 6 3.56 49.47 -15.20
C LEU A 6 2.11 48.99 -14.98
N LEU A 7 1.86 47.70 -15.25
CA LEU A 7 0.96 46.79 -14.51
C LEU A 7 1.15 45.38 -15.12
N LEU A 8 2.06 44.57 -14.58
CA LEU A 8 1.76 43.49 -13.62
C LEU A 8 0.52 42.67 -13.99
N THR A 9 0.74 41.61 -14.76
CA THR A 9 -0.05 40.37 -14.64
C THR A 9 0.90 39.26 -14.25
N ALA A 10 1.23 39.23 -12.97
CA ALA A 10 1.68 38.02 -12.31
C ALA A 10 0.50 37.05 -12.32
N ALA A 11 0.39 36.24 -13.38
CA ALA A 11 -0.38 35.01 -13.31
C ALA A 11 0.42 34.09 -12.41
N ALA A 12 0.11 34.17 -11.11
CA ALA A 12 0.41 33.13 -10.16
C ALA A 12 -0.24 31.84 -10.69
N THR A 13 0.50 31.08 -11.50
CA THR A 13 0.34 29.64 -11.54
C THR A 13 0.58 29.20 -10.11
N LEU A 14 -0.51 29.07 -9.36
CA LEU A 14 -0.59 28.15 -8.24
C LEU A 14 -0.20 26.81 -8.82
N ALA A 15 1.10 26.54 -8.80
CA ALA A 15 1.62 25.20 -8.80
C ALA A 15 1.07 24.60 -7.51
N VAL A 16 -0.18 24.12 -7.58
CA VAL A 16 -0.64 22.96 -6.84
C VAL A 16 0.15 21.79 -7.42
N GLY A 17 1.47 21.83 -7.25
CA GLY A 17 2.25 20.61 -7.28
C GLY A 17 1.70 19.76 -6.15
N PRO A 18 1.62 18.44 -6.31
CA PRO A 18 1.26 17.59 -5.19
C PRO A 18 2.22 17.98 -4.07
N THR A 19 1.68 18.50 -2.97
CA THR A 19 2.38 18.49 -1.70
C THR A 19 2.69 17.04 -1.45
N THR A 20 3.87 16.61 -1.91
CA THR A 20 4.49 15.35 -1.52
C THR A 20 4.83 15.54 -0.04
N VAL A 21 3.79 15.45 0.78
CA VAL A 21 3.93 15.05 2.16
C VAL A 21 4.60 13.69 2.03
N TYR A 22 5.91 13.65 2.29
CA TYR A 22 6.60 12.41 2.46
C TYR A 22 5.96 11.76 3.68
N GLY A 23 4.92 10.94 3.45
CA GLY A 23 4.29 10.15 4.49
C GLY A 23 5.40 9.39 5.23
N TYR A 24 5.40 9.44 6.55
CA TYR A 24 6.32 8.66 7.35
C TYR A 24 5.86 7.19 7.32
N ALA A 25 6.75 6.28 7.75
CA ALA A 25 6.46 4.85 7.77
C ALA A 25 5.32 4.57 8.77
N LEU A 26 4.27 3.87 8.34
CA LEU A 26 3.07 3.60 9.14
C LEU A 26 2.85 2.10 9.38
N ALA A 27 3.06 1.27 8.36
CA ALA A 27 2.92 -0.19 8.50
C ALA A 27 4.08 -0.93 7.83
N GLY A 28 4.43 -2.08 8.39
CA GLY A 28 5.17 -3.12 7.67
C GLY A 28 4.19 -4.05 6.96
N ALA A 29 4.56 -4.51 5.78
CA ALA A 29 3.84 -5.53 5.03
C ALA A 29 4.80 -6.60 4.51
N SER A 30 4.28 -7.79 4.26
CA SER A 30 5.02 -8.83 3.54
C SER A 30 4.07 -9.63 2.66
N VAL A 31 4.60 -10.11 1.53
CA VAL A 31 3.92 -11.09 0.69
C VAL A 31 4.50 -12.45 0.99
N ARG A 32 3.63 -13.38 1.37
CA ARG A 32 3.99 -14.76 1.72
C ARG A 32 3.51 -15.67 0.60
N TYR A 33 4.36 -16.60 0.16
CA TYR A 33 4.09 -17.47 -0.97
C TYR A 33 4.01 -18.92 -0.53
N TYR A 34 3.07 -19.66 -1.11
CA TYR A 34 2.75 -21.03 -0.73
C TYR A 34 2.61 -21.92 -1.96
N ASP A 35 3.06 -23.16 -1.85
CA ASP A 35 2.85 -24.19 -2.89
C ASP A 35 1.39 -24.65 -2.90
N TYR A 36 0.82 -24.86 -1.71
CA TYR A 36 -0.56 -25.24 -1.55
C TYR A 36 -1.22 -24.41 -0.45
N CYS A 37 -2.31 -23.74 -0.81
CA CYS A 37 -3.20 -23.12 0.16
C CYS A 37 -4.61 -23.06 -0.41
N ARG A 38 -5.62 -23.41 0.37
CA ARG A 38 -7.01 -23.23 -0.09
C ARG A 38 -7.32 -21.74 -0.10
N GLN A 39 -7.88 -21.26 -1.20
CA GLN A 39 -8.32 -19.88 -1.32
C GLN A 39 -9.23 -19.51 -0.14
N ASP A 40 -9.04 -18.29 0.38
CA ASP A 40 -9.77 -17.70 1.51
C ASP A 40 -9.60 -18.43 2.86
N ASN A 41 -8.72 -19.44 2.92
CA ASN A 41 -8.31 -20.05 4.18
C ASN A 41 -7.04 -19.39 4.72
N ALA A 42 -6.82 -19.60 6.02
CA ALA A 42 -5.50 -19.43 6.61
C ALA A 42 -4.49 -20.42 5.97
N PRO A 43 -3.24 -20.00 5.76
CA PRO A 43 -2.19 -20.86 5.24
C PRO A 43 -1.90 -22.04 6.17
N ALA A 44 -1.66 -23.22 5.57
CA ALA A 44 -1.42 -24.47 6.31
C ALA A 44 0.06 -24.88 6.36
N ASP A 45 0.86 -24.42 5.38
CA ASP A 45 2.27 -24.78 5.21
C ASP A 45 3.20 -23.60 5.47
N ASP A 46 4.50 -23.87 5.61
CA ASP A 46 5.52 -22.84 5.79
C ASP A 46 5.66 -21.98 4.51
N PRO A 47 5.53 -20.65 4.62
CA PRO A 47 5.68 -19.77 3.46
C PRO A 47 7.13 -19.53 3.08
N TYR A 48 7.31 -19.15 1.82
CA TYR A 48 8.41 -18.26 1.46
C TYR A 48 7.98 -16.80 1.67
N ASP A 49 8.75 -16.04 2.45
CA ASP A 49 8.45 -14.66 2.75
C ASP A 49 9.22 -13.70 1.82
N SER A 50 8.52 -12.70 1.28
CA SER A 50 9.18 -11.57 0.62
C SER A 50 10.02 -10.76 1.60
N ASN A 51 10.90 -9.92 1.08
CA ASN A 51 11.46 -8.84 1.89
C ASN A 51 10.33 -8.00 2.50
N PRO A 52 10.49 -7.50 3.74
CA PRO A 52 9.53 -6.58 4.33
C PRO A 52 9.39 -5.32 3.50
N ILE A 53 8.15 -4.86 3.38
CA ILE A 53 7.76 -3.66 2.65
C ILE A 53 7.32 -2.64 3.69
N ILE A 54 7.82 -1.42 3.58
CA ILE A 54 7.37 -0.32 4.44
C ILE A 54 6.32 0.48 3.69
N LEU A 55 5.14 0.55 4.28
CA LEU A 55 4.02 1.32 3.77
C LEU A 55 3.97 2.69 4.43
N HIS A 56 3.68 3.68 3.61
CA HIS A 56 3.62 5.08 3.98
C HIS A 56 2.22 5.61 3.69
N GLU A 57 1.82 6.65 4.42
CA GLU A 57 0.55 7.34 4.16
C GLU A 57 0.46 7.80 2.70
N ASN A 58 -0.70 7.59 2.07
CA ASN A 58 -1.03 8.05 0.72
C ASN A 58 -0.05 7.60 -0.39
N ARG A 59 0.73 6.53 -0.16
CA ARG A 59 1.61 5.94 -1.18
C ARG A 59 1.10 4.59 -1.63
N CYS A 60 1.21 4.39 -2.94
CA CYS A 60 1.04 3.09 -3.55
C CYS A 60 2.41 2.41 -3.70
N GLN A 61 2.52 1.19 -3.19
CA GLN A 61 3.75 0.41 -3.24
C GLN A 61 3.55 -0.82 -4.11
N GLU A 62 4.21 -0.85 -5.25
CA GLU A 62 4.21 -2.00 -6.15
C GLU A 62 5.18 -3.07 -5.62
N VAL A 63 4.77 -4.34 -5.75
CA VAL A 63 5.50 -5.52 -5.32
C VAL A 63 5.47 -6.52 -6.46
N GLU A 64 6.65 -6.84 -6.99
CA GLU A 64 6.78 -7.91 -7.99
C GLU A 64 6.55 -9.28 -7.36
N MET A 65 5.73 -10.10 -8.02
CA MET A 65 5.42 -11.44 -7.55
C MET A 65 6.60 -12.37 -7.81
N LEU A 66 6.97 -13.14 -6.78
CA LEU A 66 8.11 -14.05 -6.79
C LEU A 66 8.01 -15.21 -7.83
N PRO A 67 9.10 -15.99 -8.06
CA PRO A 67 9.21 -16.96 -9.16
C PRO A 67 8.08 -18.01 -9.27
N PRO A 68 7.89 -18.64 -10.44
CA PRO A 68 6.66 -19.34 -10.85
C PRO A 68 6.30 -20.61 -10.09
N HIS A 69 7.13 -21.11 -9.17
CA HIS A 69 6.91 -22.40 -8.53
C HIS A 69 5.79 -22.39 -7.47
N PHE A 70 5.53 -21.24 -6.84
CA PHE A 70 4.42 -21.10 -5.88
C PHE A 70 3.07 -20.95 -6.59
N GLY A 71 2.03 -21.57 -6.04
CA GLY A 71 0.65 -21.50 -6.57
C GLY A 71 -0.21 -20.42 -5.91
N PHE A 72 0.15 -19.98 -4.71
CA PHE A 72 -0.68 -19.09 -3.89
C PHE A 72 0.15 -18.03 -3.19
N TYR A 73 -0.51 -16.95 -2.77
CA TYR A 73 0.08 -15.92 -1.93
C TYR A 73 -0.88 -15.42 -0.86
N ALA A 74 -0.36 -14.87 0.21
CA ALA A 74 -1.10 -14.08 1.19
C ALA A 74 -0.32 -12.78 1.45
N VAL A 75 -1.01 -11.72 1.86
CA VAL A 75 -0.35 -10.50 2.30
C VAL A 75 -0.59 -10.35 3.80
N ASN A 76 0.45 -9.95 4.51
CA ASN A 76 0.39 -9.67 5.94
C ASN A 76 0.71 -8.21 6.20
N GLY A 77 0.22 -7.71 7.33
CA GLY A 77 0.45 -6.35 7.77
C GLY A 77 0.75 -6.26 9.27
N ILE A 78 1.59 -5.30 9.64
CA ILE A 78 1.83 -4.94 11.03
C ILE A 78 1.90 -3.42 11.16
N PRO A 79 1.06 -2.79 11.98
CA PRO A 79 1.19 -1.37 12.26
C PRO A 79 2.46 -1.12 13.10
N ILE A 80 3.32 -0.20 12.67
CA ILE A 80 4.63 0.07 13.31
C ILE A 80 4.60 1.25 14.29
N ASN A 81 3.60 2.13 14.23
CA ASN A 81 3.43 3.24 15.16
C ASN A 81 1.96 3.49 15.47
N ASP A 82 1.70 4.26 16.54
CA ASP A 82 0.35 4.55 17.04
C ASP A 82 -0.52 5.28 16.01
N ASP A 83 0.06 6.07 15.10
CA ASP A 83 -0.73 6.71 14.05
C ASP A 83 -1.37 5.66 13.12
N ALA A 84 -0.61 4.65 12.71
CA ALA A 84 -1.16 3.54 11.95
C ALA A 84 -2.17 2.70 12.74
N ARG A 85 -1.99 2.61 14.07
CA ARG A 85 -2.91 1.90 14.97
C ARG A 85 -4.25 2.60 15.04
N TRP A 86 -4.26 3.93 15.18
CA TRP A 86 -5.49 4.65 15.47
C TRP A 86 -6.16 5.25 14.24
N HIS A 87 -5.43 5.38 13.13
CA HIS A 87 -5.90 6.09 11.94
C HIS A 87 -5.95 5.25 10.68
N CYS A 88 -5.41 4.03 10.66
CA CYS A 88 -5.48 3.15 9.50
C CYS A 88 -6.32 1.90 9.78
N ASP A 89 -7.24 1.60 8.88
CA ASP A 89 -8.13 0.44 8.98
C ASP A 89 -7.46 -0.85 8.50
N GLY A 90 -6.48 -0.73 7.61
CA GLY A 90 -5.78 -1.90 7.07
C GLY A 90 -4.92 -1.62 5.86
N ILE A 91 -4.62 -2.70 5.13
CA ILE A 91 -3.87 -2.67 3.88
C ILE A 91 -4.79 -3.07 2.73
N GLN A 92 -4.96 -2.16 1.79
CA GLN A 92 -5.64 -2.41 0.52
C GLN A 92 -4.67 -3.07 -0.47
N VAL A 93 -5.12 -4.14 -1.12
CA VAL A 93 -4.37 -4.86 -2.14
C VAL A 93 -5.04 -4.69 -3.50
N PHE A 94 -4.22 -4.37 -4.49
CA PHE A 94 -4.63 -4.18 -5.88
C PHE A 94 -3.85 -5.14 -6.78
N GLN A 95 -4.54 -5.81 -7.69
CA GLN A 95 -3.99 -6.72 -8.70
C GLN A 95 -3.61 -5.98 -9.98
N ASN A 96 -3.30 -4.69 -9.86
CA ASN A 96 -2.81 -3.82 -10.91
C ASN A 96 -1.50 -3.15 -10.47
N GLY A 97 -0.73 -2.62 -11.42
CA GLY A 97 0.51 -1.90 -11.16
C GLY A 97 0.32 -0.50 -10.56
N GLY A 98 -0.88 -0.16 -10.08
CA GLY A 98 -1.12 1.15 -9.48
C GLY A 98 -2.47 1.21 -8.80
N CYS A 99 -2.47 1.50 -7.50
CA CYS A 99 -3.56 1.56 -6.52
C CYS A 99 -4.71 2.50 -6.92
N SER A 100 -5.33 2.19 -8.04
CA SER A 100 -6.33 2.94 -8.77
C SER A 100 -7.60 2.08 -8.86
N GLY A 101 -8.74 2.74 -8.75
CA GLY A 101 -10.03 2.05 -8.65
C GLY A 101 -10.26 1.45 -7.27
N GLN A 102 -11.09 0.41 -7.24
CA GLN A 102 -11.45 -0.33 -6.03
C GLN A 102 -10.37 -1.38 -5.73
N PRO A 103 -9.98 -1.57 -4.45
CA PRO A 103 -9.09 -2.66 -4.09
C PRO A 103 -9.75 -4.02 -4.36
N ASP A 104 -8.94 -5.00 -4.75
CA ASP A 104 -9.39 -6.38 -4.96
C ASP A 104 -9.75 -7.05 -3.65
N PHE A 105 -8.99 -6.75 -2.60
CA PHE A 105 -9.29 -7.11 -1.23
C PHE A 105 -8.55 -6.20 -0.23
N GLU A 106 -8.93 -6.31 1.03
CA GLU A 106 -8.35 -5.56 2.13
C GLU A 106 -7.96 -6.50 3.26
N ILE A 107 -6.86 -6.16 3.93
CA ILE A 107 -6.37 -6.86 5.11
C ILE A 107 -6.58 -5.92 6.30
N PRO A 108 -7.66 -6.13 7.08
CA PRO A 108 -8.04 -5.22 8.13
C PRO A 108 -7.15 -5.38 9.36
N PHE A 109 -6.68 -4.29 9.95
CA PHE A 109 -6.05 -4.30 11.27
C PHE A 109 -7.11 -4.56 12.35
N MET A 110 -7.51 -5.83 12.51
CA MET A 110 -8.59 -6.25 13.42
C MET A 110 -8.39 -5.78 14.87
N ASN A 111 -7.13 -5.76 15.30
CA ASN A 111 -6.69 -5.07 16.50
C ASN A 111 -5.58 -4.13 16.07
N PRO A 112 -5.69 -2.83 16.35
CA PRO A 112 -4.70 -1.85 15.92
C PRO A 112 -3.31 -2.11 16.50
N HIS A 113 -3.16 -3.00 17.49
CA HIS A 113 -1.87 -3.37 18.08
C HIS A 113 -1.23 -4.65 17.51
N ASP A 114 -1.96 -5.45 16.74
CA ASP A 114 -1.52 -6.80 16.37
C ASP A 114 -1.14 -6.91 14.89
N ALA A 115 -0.24 -7.85 14.60
CA ALA A 115 -0.01 -8.28 13.23
C ALA A 115 -1.29 -8.93 12.68
N THR A 116 -1.66 -8.53 11.46
CA THR A 116 -2.77 -9.12 10.72
C THR A 116 -2.22 -10.04 9.64
N TYR A 117 -2.86 -11.21 9.55
CA TYR A 117 -2.53 -12.25 8.59
C TYR A 117 -3.64 -12.31 7.54
N GLY A 118 -3.28 -12.11 6.28
CA GLY A 118 -4.22 -12.25 5.18
C GLY A 118 -4.57 -13.70 4.89
N THR A 119 -5.61 -13.88 4.09
CA THR A 119 -5.98 -15.18 3.54
C THR A 119 -5.20 -15.50 2.28
N CYS A 120 -5.21 -16.77 1.88
CA CYS A 120 -4.57 -17.17 0.64
C CYS A 120 -5.39 -16.80 -0.59
N HIS A 121 -4.69 -16.31 -1.61
CA HIS A 121 -5.21 -15.98 -2.92
C HIS A 121 -4.41 -16.72 -4.00
N PRO A 122 -5.04 -17.10 -5.13
CA PRO A 122 -4.32 -17.66 -6.28
C PRO A 122 -3.22 -16.70 -6.74
N LYS A 123 -2.03 -17.24 -7.01
CA LYS A 123 -0.92 -16.43 -7.48
C LYS A 123 -1.25 -15.75 -8.82
N LEU A 124 -0.75 -14.53 -8.97
CA LEU A 124 -0.79 -13.74 -10.20
C LEU A 124 0.59 -13.65 -10.86
N TYR A 125 0.58 -13.38 -12.16
CA TYR A 125 1.78 -12.98 -12.90
C TYR A 125 1.94 -11.46 -12.88
N GLY A 126 3.17 -10.97 -12.74
CA GLY A 126 3.47 -9.54 -12.70
C GLY A 126 3.61 -9.04 -11.26
N SER A 127 2.86 -7.99 -10.92
CA SER A 127 2.94 -7.31 -9.63
C SER A 127 1.56 -7.14 -8.98
N ILE A 128 1.57 -6.99 -7.67
CA ILE A 128 0.46 -6.42 -6.90
C ILE A 128 0.88 -5.06 -6.38
N SER A 129 -0.09 -4.22 -6.06
CA SER A 129 0.15 -2.95 -5.39
C SER A 129 -0.52 -2.92 -4.02
N LEU A 130 0.16 -2.31 -3.04
CA LEU A 130 -0.28 -2.18 -1.67
C LEU A 130 -0.45 -0.69 -1.32
N ARG A 131 -1.53 -0.36 -0.63
CA ARG A 131 -1.76 0.99 -0.07
C ARG A 131 -2.37 0.86 1.32
N LEU A 132 -2.01 1.75 2.23
CA LEU A 132 -2.71 1.83 3.51
C LEU A 132 -4.06 2.51 3.33
N ASP A 133 -5.08 1.94 3.97
CA ASP A 133 -6.36 2.60 4.14
C ASP A 133 -6.29 3.43 5.42
N CYS A 134 -6.04 4.73 5.31
CA CYS A 134 -5.95 5.63 6.45
C CYS A 134 -6.94 6.77 6.31
N HIS A 135 -7.50 7.15 7.45
CA HIS A 135 -8.35 8.32 7.56
C HIS A 135 -7.52 9.60 7.52
N PRO A 136 -8.00 10.66 6.85
CA PRO A 136 -7.36 11.96 6.91
C PRO A 136 -7.42 12.51 8.35
N HIS A 137 -6.29 13.04 8.81
CA HIS A 137 -6.18 13.81 10.05
C HIS A 137 -6.93 15.15 9.97
#